data_AF-A0A918Q3S6-F1
#
_entry.id   AF-A0A918Q3S6-F1
#
_cell.length_a   1.000
_cell.length_b   1.000
_cell.length_c   1.000
_cell.angle_alpha   90.00
_cell.angle_beta   90.00
_cell.angle_gamma   90.00
#
_symmetry.space_group_name_H-M   'P 1'
#
loop_
_entity.id
_entity.type
_entity.pdbx_description
1 polymer ?
#
loop_
_entity_poly.entity_id
_entity_poly.type
_entity_poly.pdbx_seq_one_letter_code
_entity_poly.pdbx_strand_id
1 'polypeptide(L)'
;MKEYAAYSDYPFELQIRTVVQDSWSILDHKIKYKKSIPNGLKRRINTLAALFELADREFRAVRDGTAEEIERTDAYAEIEQESSIAQIEPEIVVDDSPRTYAPLNAFSLLRIAKHFFPGQDFEPHKVDGFTQQVIDLKPNISRGKFNFYLRETIGAVRQYKADFESRSDGTPLNPFTIMRHCLYVGDPGVFASLLTDRARESFDTWRAENKTASEPS
;
A
#
# COMPACT_ATOMS: atom_id res chain seq x y z
N MET A 1 7.57 32.83 -11.17
CA MET A 1 6.86 33.74 -10.25
C MET A 1 7.62 35.05 -10.16
N LYS A 2 6.99 36.20 -10.47
CA LYS A 2 7.64 37.54 -10.44
C LYS A 2 7.94 38.04 -9.03
N GLU A 3 7.30 37.46 -8.03
CA GLU A 3 7.34 37.88 -6.62
C GLU A 3 8.68 37.61 -5.93
N TYR A 4 9.49 36.68 -6.45
CA TYR A 4 10.81 36.35 -5.90
C TYR A 4 11.98 36.98 -6.66
N ALA A 5 11.71 37.82 -7.67
CA ALA A 5 12.75 38.46 -8.50
C ALA A 5 13.70 39.33 -7.65
N ALA A 6 13.18 39.96 -6.60
CA ALA A 6 13.96 40.77 -5.65
C ALA A 6 14.95 39.98 -4.79
N TYR A 7 14.83 38.65 -4.74
CA TYR A 7 15.72 37.78 -3.96
C TYR A 7 16.74 37.01 -4.81
N SER A 8 16.74 37.22 -6.13
CA SER A 8 17.57 36.46 -7.07
C SER A 8 19.08 36.63 -6.86
N ASP A 9 19.50 37.76 -6.30
CA ASP A 9 20.90 38.08 -6.06
C ASP A 9 21.41 37.66 -4.66
N TYR A 10 20.56 37.11 -3.79
CA TYR A 10 21.00 36.71 -2.44
C TYR A 10 21.59 35.29 -2.43
N PRO A 11 22.81 35.10 -1.91
CA PRO A 11 23.34 33.77 -1.69
C PRO A 11 22.56 33.06 -0.57
N PHE A 12 22.28 31.78 -0.76
CA PHE A 12 21.68 30.92 0.27
C PHE A 12 22.43 29.59 0.36
N GLU A 13 22.35 28.94 1.52
CA GLU A 13 22.88 27.61 1.76
C GLU A 13 21.73 26.60 1.83
N LEU A 14 21.76 25.59 0.95
CA LEU A 14 20.83 24.46 0.99
C LEU A 14 21.54 23.26 1.60
N GLN A 15 21.06 22.81 2.76
CA GLN A 15 21.56 21.61 3.41
C GLN A 15 20.51 20.49 3.34
N ILE A 16 20.89 19.34 2.78
CA ILE A 16 20.06 18.14 2.72
C ILE A 16 20.61 17.16 3.75
N ARG A 17 19.77 16.75 4.71
CA ARG A 17 20.17 15.88 5.82
C ARG A 17 19.08 14.85 6.09
N THR A 18 19.48 13.68 6.56
CA THR A 18 18.53 12.72 7.14
C THR A 18 18.06 13.20 8.51
N VAL A 19 16.94 12.66 9.00
CA VAL A 19 16.43 12.98 10.35
C VAL A 19 17.47 12.66 11.43
N VAL A 20 18.25 11.59 11.22
CA VAL A 20 19.33 11.16 12.13
C VAL A 20 20.48 12.16 12.11
N GLN A 21 20.92 12.60 10.93
CA GLN A 21 21.96 13.61 10.78
C GLN A 21 21.56 14.96 11.37
N ASP A 22 20.30 15.38 11.16
CA ASP A 22 19.76 16.61 11.75
C ASP A 22 19.72 16.55 13.28
N SER A 23 19.20 15.44 13.82
CA SER A 23 19.19 15.18 15.26
C SER A 23 20.60 15.22 15.86
N TRP A 24 21.58 14.62 15.19
CA TRP A 24 22.98 14.67 15.62
C TRP A 24 23.54 16.10 15.58
N SER A 25 23.27 16.88 14.53
CA SER A 25 23.75 18.27 14.42
C SER A 25 23.24 19.16 15.55
N ILE A 26 21.98 19.00 15.97
CA ILE A 26 21.40 19.75 17.08
C ILE A 26 22.10 19.38 18.40
N LEU A 27 22.36 18.08 18.61
CA LEU A 27 23.05 17.58 19.80
C LEU A 27 24.51 18.04 19.84
N ASP A 28 25.24 17.90 18.74
CA ASP A 28 26.64 18.31 18.60
C ASP A 28 26.83 19.80 18.90
N HIS A 29 25.94 20.66 18.38
CA HIS A 29 25.97 22.09 18.69
C HIS A 29 25.76 22.36 20.19
N LYS A 30 24.79 21.71 20.83
CA LYS A 30 24.54 21.83 22.28
C LYS A 30 25.72 21.32 23.13
N ILE A 31 26.39 20.28 22.66
CA ILE A 31 27.53 19.65 23.34
C ILE A 31 28.78 20.53 23.20
N LYS A 32 29.12 20.97 21.98
CA LYS A 32 30.28 21.82 21.67
C LYS A 32 30.19 23.22 22.27
N TYR A 33 28.98 23.73 22.54
CA TYR A 33 28.79 24.98 23.26
C TYR A 33 29.49 24.97 24.65
N LYS A 34 29.63 23.81 25.28
CA LYS A 34 30.39 23.65 26.53
C LYS A 34 31.88 23.45 26.20
N LYS A 35 32.63 24.56 26.09
CA LYS A 35 34.02 24.64 25.57
C LYS A 35 35.09 23.74 26.22
N SER A 36 34.82 23.04 27.32
CA SER A 36 35.77 22.18 28.03
C SER A 36 35.20 20.79 28.33
N ILE A 37 34.97 19.99 27.28
CA ILE A 37 34.49 18.61 27.42
C ILE A 37 35.66 17.72 27.91
N PRO A 38 35.54 17.01 29.04
CA PRO A 38 36.54 16.05 29.49
C PRO A 38 36.74 14.90 28.49
N ASN A 39 37.95 14.33 28.43
CA ASN A 39 38.29 13.28 27.45
C ASN A 39 37.40 12.03 27.54
N GLY A 40 36.99 11.63 28.75
CA GLY A 40 36.05 10.51 28.93
C GLY A 40 34.67 10.77 28.29
N LEU A 41 34.22 12.02 28.28
CA LEU A 41 32.95 12.42 27.68
C LEU A 41 33.09 12.57 26.15
N LYS A 42 34.23 13.07 25.65
CA LYS A 42 34.54 13.08 24.20
C LYS A 42 34.47 11.68 23.59
N ARG A 43 35.02 10.67 24.27
CA ARG A 43 34.94 9.28 23.81
C ARG A 43 33.49 8.82 23.66
N ARG A 44 32.63 9.11 24.65
CA ARG A 44 31.20 8.76 24.60
C ARG A 44 30.45 9.49 23.48
N ILE A 45 30.78 10.76 23.24
CA ILE A 45 30.22 11.56 22.14
C ILE A 45 30.58 10.92 20.79
N ASN A 46 31.85 10.54 20.59
CA ASN A 46 32.27 9.87 19.37
C ASN A 46 31.57 8.51 19.18
N THR A 47 31.34 7.75 20.26
CA THR A 47 30.53 6.52 20.20
C THR A 47 29.10 6.80 19.78
N LEU A 48 28.46 7.86 20.28
CA LEU A 48 27.11 8.25 19.86
C LEU A 48 27.09 8.65 18.38
N ALA A 49 28.08 9.40 17.90
CA ALA A 49 28.20 9.75 16.49
C ALA A 49 28.24 8.49 15.60
N ALA A 50 29.05 7.51 15.98
CA ALA A 50 29.17 6.23 15.27
C ALA A 50 27.86 5.41 15.30
N LEU A 51 27.10 5.46 16.41
CA LEU A 51 25.79 4.79 16.48
C LEU A 51 24.75 5.45 15.57
N PHE A 52 24.78 6.78 15.45
CA PHE A 52 23.89 7.51 14.55
C PHE A 52 24.23 7.22 13.09
N GLU A 53 25.52 7.17 12.73
CA GLU A 53 25.97 6.76 11.40
C GLU A 53 25.51 5.33 11.07
N LEU A 54 25.68 4.40 12.02
CA LEU A 54 25.20 3.02 11.88
C LEU A 54 23.68 2.99 11.65
N ALA A 55 22.91 3.71 12.47
CA ALA A 55 21.45 3.76 12.31
C ALA A 55 21.04 4.27 10.92
N ASP A 56 21.67 5.35 10.43
CA ASP A 56 21.38 5.90 9.10
C ASP A 56 21.67 4.88 7.98
N ARG A 57 22.77 4.15 8.10
CA ARG A 57 23.13 3.07 7.18
C ARG A 57 22.11 1.93 7.20
N GLU A 58 21.70 1.47 8.38
CA GLU A 58 20.72 0.39 8.50
C GLU A 58 19.34 0.81 7.98
N PHE A 59 18.90 2.05 8.23
CA PHE A 59 17.67 2.56 7.63
C PHE A 59 17.73 2.60 6.09
N ARG A 60 18.86 3.01 5.53
CA ARG A 60 19.06 2.97 4.07
C ARG A 60 19.03 1.55 3.54
N ALA A 61 19.71 0.60 4.21
CA ALA A 61 19.72 -0.81 3.82
C ALA A 61 18.32 -1.42 3.85
N VAL A 62 17.51 -1.12 4.88
CA VAL A 62 16.11 -1.58 4.95
C VAL A 62 15.29 -1.00 3.80
N ARG A 63 15.42 0.30 3.52
CA ARG A 63 14.72 0.95 2.39
C ARG A 63 15.08 0.29 1.06
N ASP A 64 16.38 0.12 0.80
CA ASP A 64 16.88 -0.41 -0.46
C ASP A 64 16.51 -1.89 -0.61
N GLY A 65 16.64 -2.69 0.45
CA GLY A 65 16.19 -4.10 0.47
C GLY A 65 14.69 -4.24 0.29
N THR A 66 13.88 -3.33 0.84
CA THR A 66 12.43 -3.31 0.63
C THR A 66 12.10 -3.01 -0.83
N ALA A 67 12.79 -2.05 -1.46
CA ALA A 67 12.61 -1.73 -2.87
C ALA A 67 13.04 -2.89 -3.77
N GLU A 68 14.19 -3.52 -3.48
CA GLU A 68 14.67 -4.70 -4.19
C GLU A 68 13.71 -5.88 -4.06
N GLU A 69 13.13 -6.14 -2.90
CA GLU A 69 12.14 -7.22 -2.74
C GLU A 69 10.86 -6.96 -3.54
N ILE A 70 10.46 -5.68 -3.64
CA ILE A 70 9.35 -5.25 -4.49
C ILE A 70 9.68 -5.46 -5.99
N GLU A 71 10.93 -5.25 -6.41
CA GLU A 71 11.37 -5.36 -7.82
C GLU A 71 11.76 -6.79 -8.24
N ARG A 72 12.50 -7.53 -7.41
CA ARG A 72 13.13 -8.83 -7.76
C ARG A 72 12.10 -9.94 -7.96
N THR A 73 10.92 -9.83 -7.36
CA THR A 73 9.88 -10.82 -7.61
C THR A 73 8.98 -10.38 -8.76
N ASP A 74 9.18 -11.01 -9.91
CA ASP A 74 8.13 -11.38 -10.89
C ASP A 74 7.06 -12.31 -10.26
N ALA A 75 6.75 -12.14 -8.97
CA ALA A 75 5.85 -12.97 -8.18
C ALA A 75 4.38 -12.84 -8.58
N TYR A 76 4.04 -11.95 -9.52
CA TYR A 76 2.67 -11.99 -10.00
C TYR A 76 2.36 -13.35 -10.66
N ALA A 77 3.34 -13.97 -11.32
CA ALA A 77 3.19 -15.33 -11.86
C ALA A 77 2.92 -16.38 -10.75
N GLU A 78 3.62 -16.30 -9.62
CA GLU A 78 3.36 -17.17 -8.46
C GLU A 78 1.97 -16.91 -7.85
N ILE A 79 1.60 -15.64 -7.68
CA ILE A 79 0.29 -15.24 -7.18
C ILE A 79 -0.82 -15.71 -8.11
N GLU A 80 -0.60 -15.68 -9.43
CA GLU A 80 -1.55 -16.18 -10.44
C GLU A 80 -1.72 -17.70 -10.34
N GLN A 81 -0.64 -18.45 -10.12
CA GLN A 81 -0.71 -19.89 -9.84
C GLN A 81 -1.51 -20.16 -8.56
N GLU A 82 -1.22 -19.44 -7.46
CA GLU A 82 -1.97 -19.54 -6.21
C GLU A 82 -3.47 -19.22 -6.40
N SER A 83 -3.79 -18.24 -7.24
CA SER A 83 -5.18 -17.83 -7.54
C SER A 83 -5.99 -18.93 -8.19
N SER A 84 -5.33 -19.78 -8.99
CA SER A 84 -5.98 -20.89 -9.69
C SER A 84 -6.39 -22.00 -8.72
N ILE A 85 -5.70 -22.11 -7.58
CA ILE A 85 -5.94 -23.12 -6.53
C ILE A 85 -6.81 -22.53 -5.40
N ALA A 86 -6.84 -21.20 -5.24
CA ALA A 86 -7.57 -20.48 -4.19
C ALA A 86 -9.12 -20.59 -4.27
N GLN A 87 -9.66 -21.23 -5.31
CA GLN A 87 -11.09 -21.60 -5.37
C GLN A 87 -11.51 -22.50 -4.20
N ILE A 88 -10.58 -23.30 -3.66
CA ILE A 88 -10.84 -24.35 -2.66
C ILE A 88 -10.15 -24.03 -1.32
N GLU A 89 -9.93 -22.76 -0.98
CA GLU A 89 -9.40 -22.42 0.35
C GLU A 89 -10.38 -22.86 1.45
N PRO A 90 -10.01 -23.79 2.34
CA PRO A 90 -10.85 -24.13 3.47
C PRO A 90 -10.91 -22.92 4.42
N GLU A 91 -12.11 -22.57 4.89
CA GLU A 91 -12.34 -21.46 5.83
C GLU A 91 -11.60 -21.61 7.18
N ILE A 92 -11.08 -22.81 7.47
CA ILE A 92 -10.46 -23.15 8.74
C ILE A 92 -9.06 -23.70 8.48
N VAL A 93 -8.04 -22.88 8.76
CA VAL A 93 -6.65 -23.33 8.85
C VAL A 93 -6.41 -23.77 10.29
N VAL A 94 -6.28 -25.07 10.52
CA VAL A 94 -5.76 -25.62 11.78
C VAL A 94 -4.29 -25.18 11.91
N ASP A 95 -3.96 -24.57 13.03
CA ASP A 95 -2.77 -23.75 13.36
C ASP A 95 -1.38 -24.40 13.16
N ASP A 96 -1.28 -25.63 12.63
CA ASP A 96 -0.03 -26.40 12.64
C ASP A 96 0.28 -27.16 11.34
N SER A 97 -0.44 -26.88 10.25
CA SER A 97 -0.05 -27.35 8.91
C SER A 97 0.82 -26.30 8.20
N PRO A 98 1.90 -26.68 7.50
CA PRO A 98 2.70 -25.72 6.73
C PRO A 98 1.78 -24.99 5.76
N ARG A 99 1.60 -23.68 5.96
CA ARG A 99 0.70 -22.85 5.16
C ARG A 99 1.05 -23.05 3.69
N THR A 100 0.18 -23.74 2.95
CA THR A 100 0.36 -23.97 1.51
C THR A 100 0.24 -22.68 0.71
N TYR A 101 -0.28 -21.61 1.33
CA TYR A 101 -0.52 -20.30 0.72
C TYR A 101 0.17 -19.18 1.48
N ALA A 102 0.75 -18.24 0.75
CA ALA A 102 1.34 -17.04 1.35
C ALA A 102 0.23 -16.06 1.79
N PRO A 103 0.26 -15.55 3.04
CA PRO A 103 -0.75 -14.61 3.53
C PRO A 103 -0.70 -13.29 2.79
N LEU A 104 -1.84 -12.60 2.71
CA LEU A 104 -1.90 -11.24 2.19
C LEU A 104 -1.14 -10.27 3.11
N ASN A 105 -0.37 -9.36 2.51
CA ASN A 105 0.30 -8.25 3.18
C ASN A 105 0.34 -7.03 2.25
N ALA A 106 0.80 -5.89 2.75
CA ALA A 106 0.82 -4.64 1.97
C ALA A 106 1.66 -4.75 0.68
N PHE A 107 2.77 -5.48 0.70
CA PHE A 107 3.63 -5.66 -0.48
C PHE A 107 2.94 -6.49 -1.56
N SER A 108 2.35 -7.63 -1.20
CA SER A 108 1.60 -8.48 -2.11
C SER A 108 0.34 -7.79 -2.63
N LEU A 109 -0.38 -7.05 -1.78
CA LEU A 109 -1.52 -6.23 -2.21
C LEU A 109 -1.10 -5.16 -3.21
N LEU A 110 -0.04 -4.39 -2.92
CA LEU A 110 0.47 -3.36 -3.81
C LEU A 110 0.87 -3.93 -5.17
N ARG A 111 1.52 -5.11 -5.18
CA ARG A 111 1.88 -5.81 -6.40
C ARG A 111 0.65 -6.19 -7.23
N ILE A 112 -0.37 -6.78 -6.60
CA ILE A 112 -1.63 -7.12 -7.25
C ILE A 112 -2.32 -5.84 -7.78
N ALA A 113 -2.36 -4.78 -6.97
CA ALA A 113 -2.96 -3.51 -7.37
C ALA A 113 -2.23 -2.88 -8.57
N LYS A 114 -0.90 -2.85 -8.58
CA LYS A 114 -0.11 -2.35 -9.73
C LYS A 114 -0.36 -3.17 -11.01
N HIS A 115 -0.63 -4.47 -10.89
CA HIS A 115 -0.99 -5.30 -12.04
C HIS A 115 -2.36 -4.92 -12.63
N PHE A 116 -3.40 -4.77 -11.79
CA PHE A 116 -4.75 -4.42 -12.27
C PHE A 116 -4.94 -2.94 -12.62
N PHE A 117 -4.09 -2.06 -12.07
CA PHE A 117 -4.17 -0.61 -12.22
C PHE A 117 -2.81 -0.04 -12.66
N PRO A 118 -2.34 -0.37 -13.87
CA PRO A 118 -1.03 0.06 -14.35
C PRO A 118 -0.97 1.60 -14.46
N GLY A 119 0.15 2.17 -14.04
CA GLY A 119 0.39 3.62 -14.08
C GLY A 119 -0.33 4.44 -12.99
N GLN A 120 -1.06 3.81 -12.08
CA GLN A 120 -1.59 4.48 -10.90
C GLN A 120 -0.54 4.57 -9.79
N ASP A 121 -0.52 5.71 -9.10
CA ASP A 121 0.31 5.89 -7.91
C ASP A 121 -0.45 5.44 -6.65
N PHE A 122 0.24 4.70 -5.79
CA PHE A 122 -0.32 4.10 -4.58
C PHE A 122 0.47 4.59 -3.37
N GLU A 123 -0.15 5.45 -2.57
CA GLU A 123 0.46 5.96 -1.35
C GLU A 123 0.63 4.84 -0.31
N PRO A 124 1.82 4.62 0.27
CA PRO A 124 2.11 3.48 1.15
C PRO A 124 1.13 3.34 2.32
N HIS A 125 0.83 4.43 3.03
CA HIS A 125 -0.09 4.40 4.17
C HIS A 125 -1.53 4.02 3.79
N LYS A 126 -1.97 4.32 2.56
CA LYS A 126 -3.30 3.91 2.05
C LYS A 126 -3.33 2.43 1.69
N VAL A 127 -2.23 1.92 1.12
CA VAL A 127 -2.04 0.49 0.87
C VAL A 127 -2.11 -0.27 2.19
N ASP A 128 -1.29 0.11 3.17
CA ASP A 128 -1.26 -0.52 4.49
C ASP A 128 -2.64 -0.50 5.16
N GLY A 129 -3.28 0.67 5.19
CA GLY A 129 -4.61 0.81 5.77
C GLY A 129 -5.68 -0.03 5.07
N PHE A 130 -5.63 -0.13 3.74
CA PHE A 130 -6.54 -0.98 2.99
C PHE A 130 -6.26 -2.47 3.19
N THR A 131 -4.98 -2.89 3.22
CA THR A 131 -4.60 -4.27 3.54
C THR A 131 -5.13 -4.65 4.92
N GLN A 132 -4.97 -3.79 5.93
CA GLN A 132 -5.46 -4.07 7.27
C GLN A 132 -6.99 -4.20 7.31
N GLN A 133 -7.74 -3.33 6.61
CA GLN A 133 -9.20 -3.45 6.49
C GLN A 133 -9.63 -4.82 5.93
N VAL A 134 -8.90 -5.33 4.95
CA VAL A 134 -9.20 -6.64 4.34
C VAL A 134 -8.88 -7.78 5.31
N ILE A 135 -7.74 -7.71 6.01
CA ILE A 135 -7.32 -8.71 6.99
C ILE A 135 -8.25 -8.71 8.21
N ASP A 136 -8.71 -7.55 8.68
CA ASP A 136 -9.64 -7.45 9.81
C ASP A 136 -10.97 -8.17 9.52
N LEU A 137 -11.42 -8.14 8.27
CA LEU A 137 -12.63 -8.85 7.83
C LEU A 137 -12.36 -10.33 7.53
N LYS A 138 -11.17 -10.68 7.03
CA LYS A 138 -10.77 -12.06 6.70
C LYS A 138 -9.32 -12.33 7.13
N PRO A 139 -9.05 -12.67 8.41
CA PRO A 139 -7.69 -12.73 8.97
C PRO A 139 -6.72 -13.67 8.26
N ASN A 140 -7.23 -14.72 7.63
CA ASN A 140 -6.44 -15.75 6.97
C ASN A 140 -6.47 -15.65 5.44
N ILE A 141 -6.87 -14.50 4.87
CA ILE A 141 -6.88 -14.33 3.42
C ILE A 141 -5.46 -14.44 2.83
N SER A 142 -5.30 -15.29 1.84
CA SER A 142 -4.03 -15.40 1.10
C SER A 142 -3.92 -14.32 0.03
N ARG A 143 -2.69 -14.06 -0.42
CA ARG A 143 -2.45 -13.19 -1.60
C ARG A 143 -3.14 -13.75 -2.85
N GLY A 144 -3.16 -15.07 -3.03
CA GLY A 144 -3.85 -15.77 -4.12
C GLY A 144 -5.37 -15.58 -4.09
N LYS A 145 -6.01 -15.67 -2.91
CA LYS A 145 -7.46 -15.49 -2.77
C LYS A 145 -7.90 -14.05 -3.03
N PHE A 146 -7.14 -13.09 -2.52
CA PHE A 146 -7.37 -11.68 -2.84
C PHE A 146 -7.28 -11.46 -4.35
N ASN A 147 -6.22 -11.98 -4.99
CA ASN A 147 -6.05 -11.86 -6.44
C ASN A 147 -7.18 -12.54 -7.23
N PHE A 148 -7.63 -13.72 -6.79
CA PHE A 148 -8.78 -14.43 -7.36
C PHE A 148 -10.03 -13.55 -7.37
N TYR A 149 -10.40 -12.90 -6.26
CA TYR A 149 -11.55 -12.01 -6.24
C TYR A 149 -11.44 -10.88 -7.27
N LEU A 150 -10.27 -10.27 -7.41
CA LEU A 150 -10.08 -9.23 -8.43
C LEU A 150 -10.20 -9.83 -9.84
N ARG A 151 -9.52 -10.93 -10.17
CA ARG A 151 -9.57 -11.55 -11.51
C ARG A 151 -10.99 -11.84 -11.96
N GLU A 152 -11.79 -12.47 -11.10
CA GLU A 152 -13.15 -12.91 -11.44
C GLU A 152 -14.12 -11.74 -11.60
N THR A 153 -13.89 -10.62 -10.91
CA THR A 153 -14.92 -9.58 -10.76
C THR A 153 -14.55 -8.24 -11.41
N ILE A 154 -13.26 -7.99 -11.69
CA ILE A 154 -12.76 -6.70 -12.18
C ILE A 154 -13.40 -6.27 -13.52
N GLY A 155 -13.76 -7.24 -14.38
CA GLY A 155 -14.42 -6.96 -15.65
C GLY A 155 -15.77 -6.27 -15.47
N ALA A 156 -16.63 -6.86 -14.63
CA ALA A 156 -17.94 -6.29 -14.31
C ALA A 156 -17.81 -4.97 -13.55
N VAL A 157 -16.86 -4.86 -12.62
CA VAL A 157 -16.65 -3.61 -11.85
C VAL A 157 -16.13 -2.48 -12.75
N ARG A 158 -15.31 -2.77 -13.78
CA ARG A 158 -14.88 -1.77 -14.76
C ARG A 158 -16.01 -1.28 -15.64
N GLN A 159 -16.94 -2.16 -16.02
CA GLN A 159 -18.17 -1.76 -16.72
C GLN A 159 -19.03 -0.85 -15.84
N TYR A 160 -19.22 -1.22 -14.58
CA TYR A 160 -19.91 -0.36 -13.62
C TYR A 160 -19.23 0.99 -13.45
N LYS A 161 -17.89 1.02 -13.33
CA LYS A 161 -17.15 2.28 -13.25
C LYS A 161 -17.46 3.20 -14.43
N ALA A 162 -17.43 2.65 -15.65
CA ALA A 162 -17.72 3.43 -16.86
C ALA A 162 -19.15 3.97 -16.87
N ASP A 163 -20.13 3.15 -16.47
CA ASP A 163 -21.53 3.58 -16.32
C ASP A 163 -21.66 4.66 -15.24
N PHE A 164 -21.17 4.40 -14.03
CA PHE A 164 -21.24 5.30 -12.88
C PHE A 164 -20.62 6.66 -13.16
N GLU A 165 -19.44 6.70 -13.80
CA GLU A 165 -18.76 7.95 -14.16
C GLU A 165 -19.46 8.72 -15.30
N SER A 166 -20.31 8.07 -16.09
CA SER A 166 -21.11 8.72 -17.14
C SER A 166 -22.41 9.36 -16.64
N ARG A 167 -22.86 8.99 -15.44
CA ARG A 167 -24.07 9.54 -14.81
C ARG A 167 -23.88 11.02 -14.44
N SER A 168 -24.97 11.77 -14.40
CA SER A 168 -24.94 13.20 -14.05
C SER A 168 -24.41 13.49 -12.64
N ASP A 169 -24.56 12.55 -11.71
CA ASP A 169 -24.04 12.61 -10.33
C ASP A 169 -22.80 11.73 -10.13
N GLY A 170 -22.23 11.20 -11.21
CA GLY A 170 -21.06 10.32 -11.21
C GLY A 170 -19.80 11.02 -10.72
N THR A 171 -18.98 10.30 -9.95
CA THR A 171 -17.64 10.76 -9.56
C THR A 171 -16.59 9.71 -9.93
N PRO A 172 -15.33 10.10 -10.19
CA PRO A 172 -14.27 9.17 -10.52
C PRO A 172 -14.04 8.13 -9.41
N LEU A 173 -14.08 6.85 -9.76
CA LEU A 173 -13.79 5.78 -8.82
C LEU A 173 -12.29 5.49 -8.78
N ASN A 174 -11.67 5.74 -7.62
CA ASN A 174 -10.26 5.41 -7.41
C ASN A 174 -10.02 3.89 -7.34
N PRO A 175 -8.77 3.42 -7.54
CA PRO A 175 -8.44 1.99 -7.52
C PRO A 175 -8.88 1.25 -6.24
N PHE A 176 -8.80 1.88 -5.08
CA PHE A 176 -9.24 1.27 -3.82
C PHE A 176 -10.77 1.05 -3.80
N THR A 177 -11.55 1.99 -4.32
CA THR A 177 -13.00 1.81 -4.45
C THR A 177 -13.33 0.66 -5.42
N ILE A 178 -12.62 0.56 -6.55
CA ILE A 178 -12.78 -0.55 -7.49
C ILE A 178 -12.45 -1.89 -6.80
N MET A 179 -11.33 -1.97 -6.07
CA MET A 179 -10.97 -3.18 -5.32
C MET A 179 -12.02 -3.54 -4.26
N ARG A 180 -12.60 -2.57 -3.54
CA ARG A 180 -13.70 -2.81 -2.60
C ARG A 180 -14.93 -3.43 -3.28
N HIS A 181 -15.32 -2.92 -4.44
CA HIS A 181 -16.39 -3.53 -5.24
C HIS A 181 -16.03 -4.95 -5.69
N CYS A 182 -14.78 -5.20 -6.10
CA CYS A 182 -14.34 -6.54 -6.50
C CYS A 182 -14.44 -7.55 -5.33
N LEU A 183 -13.94 -7.17 -4.16
CA LEU A 183 -14.04 -7.99 -2.95
C LEU A 183 -15.49 -8.22 -2.54
N TYR A 184 -16.32 -7.17 -2.57
CA TYR A 184 -17.75 -7.29 -2.28
C TYR A 184 -18.46 -8.27 -3.21
N VAL A 185 -18.20 -8.22 -4.52
CA VAL A 185 -18.78 -9.19 -5.48
C VAL A 185 -18.29 -10.61 -5.19
N GLY A 186 -17.01 -10.75 -4.87
CA GLY A 186 -16.38 -12.05 -4.65
C GLY A 186 -16.86 -12.78 -3.39
N ASP A 187 -17.12 -12.04 -2.31
CA ASP A 187 -17.64 -12.59 -1.05
C ASP A 187 -18.47 -11.51 -0.31
N PRO A 188 -19.75 -11.32 -0.68
CA PRO A 188 -20.60 -10.28 -0.11
C PRO A 188 -20.78 -10.41 1.41
N GLY A 189 -20.76 -11.65 1.93
CA GLY A 189 -20.95 -11.91 3.36
C GLY A 189 -19.82 -11.35 4.22
N VAL A 190 -18.59 -11.38 3.71
CA VAL A 190 -17.40 -10.89 4.42
C VAL A 190 -17.16 -9.41 4.13
N PHE A 191 -17.29 -8.98 2.88
CA PHE A 191 -16.80 -7.67 2.44
C PHE A 191 -17.88 -6.61 2.24
N ALA A 192 -19.14 -6.87 2.60
CA ALA A 192 -20.21 -5.88 2.53
C ALA A 192 -19.79 -4.55 3.17
N SER A 193 -19.26 -4.58 4.39
CA SER A 193 -18.89 -3.39 5.19
C SER A 193 -17.81 -2.51 4.56
N LEU A 194 -17.09 -2.98 3.53
CA LEU A 194 -16.14 -2.15 2.79
C LEU A 194 -16.82 -1.06 1.95
N LEU A 195 -18.10 -1.21 1.65
CA LEU A 195 -18.90 -0.26 0.88
C LEU A 195 -20.00 0.34 1.76
N THR A 196 -20.31 1.61 1.51
CA THR A 196 -21.51 2.26 2.07
C THR A 196 -22.78 1.63 1.51
N ASP A 197 -23.90 1.72 2.24
CA ASP A 197 -25.21 1.22 1.78
C ASP A 197 -25.57 1.73 0.38
N ARG A 198 -25.47 3.05 0.17
CA ARG A 198 -25.73 3.69 -1.12
C ARG A 198 -24.85 3.14 -2.25
N ALA A 199 -23.57 2.89 -1.97
CA ALA A 199 -22.65 2.36 -2.97
C ALA A 199 -22.97 0.90 -3.33
N ARG A 200 -23.38 0.08 -2.36
CA ARG A 200 -23.83 -1.29 -2.60
C ARG A 200 -25.11 -1.31 -3.42
N GLU A 201 -26.13 -0.58 -2.98
CA GLU A 201 -27.43 -0.49 -3.67
C GLU A 201 -27.28 -0.04 -5.13
N SER A 202 -26.56 1.07 -5.37
CA SER A 202 -26.31 1.57 -6.73
C SER A 202 -25.65 0.53 -7.63
N PHE A 203 -24.70 -0.22 -7.08
CA PHE A 203 -23.98 -1.25 -7.82
C PHE A 203 -24.82 -2.50 -8.06
N ASP A 204 -25.59 -2.96 -7.07
CA ASP A 204 -26.46 -4.14 -7.19
C ASP A 204 -27.64 -3.88 -8.13
N THR A 205 -28.22 -2.68 -8.12
CA THR A 205 -29.22 -2.25 -9.11
C THR A 205 -28.64 -2.31 -10.51
N TRP A 206 -27.47 -1.70 -10.74
CA TRP A 206 -26.80 -1.75 -12.03
C TRP A 206 -26.50 -3.18 -12.48
N ARG A 207 -26.05 -4.05 -11.56
CA ARG A 207 -25.81 -5.47 -11.87
C ARG A 207 -27.08 -6.20 -12.26
N ALA A 208 -28.20 -5.95 -11.57
CA ALA A 208 -29.48 -6.59 -11.88
C ALA A 208 -29.97 -6.22 -13.29
N GLU A 209 -29.81 -4.96 -13.69
CA GLU A 209 -30.18 -4.44 -15.01
C GLU A 209 -29.28 -4.97 -16.14
N ASN A 210 -27.99 -5.18 -15.86
CA ASN A 210 -27.03 -5.63 -16.87
C ASN A 210 -26.92 -7.16 -16.96
N LYS A 211 -27.39 -7.91 -15.95
CA LYS A 211 -27.45 -9.38 -15.99
C LYS A 211 -28.63 -9.89 -16.84
N THR A 212 -29.75 -9.17 -16.85
CA THR A 212 -30.93 -9.47 -17.67
C THR A 212 -30.72 -9.20 -19.16
N ALA A 213 -29.75 -8.34 -19.54
CA ALA A 213 -29.41 -8.07 -20.94
C ALA A 213 -28.56 -9.18 -21.60
N SER A 214 -27.98 -10.10 -20.82
CA SER A 214 -27.06 -11.15 -21.28
C SER A 214 -27.66 -12.55 -21.42
N GLU A 215 -28.96 -12.75 -21.11
CA GLU A 215 -29.69 -13.99 -21.40
C GLU A 215 -30.55 -13.81 -22.65
N PRO A 216 -30.19 -14.40 -23.81
CA PRO A 216 -31.08 -14.40 -24.96
C PRO A 216 -32.25 -15.36 -24.71
N SER A 217 -33.48 -14.87 -24.95
CA SER A 217 -34.68 -15.70 -25.10
C SER A 217 -34.59 -16.67 -26.28
#